data_AF-A0A7S1ZFF6-F1
#
_entry.id   AF-A0A7S1ZFF6-F1
#
_cell.length_a   1.000
_cell.length_b   1.000
_cell.length_c   1.000
_cell.angle_alpha   90.00
_cell.angle_beta   90.00
_cell.angle_gamma   90.00
#
_symmetry.space_group_name_H-M   'P 1'
#
loop_
_entity.id
_entity.type
_entity.pdbx_description
1 polymer ?
#
loop_
_entity_poly.entity_id
_entity_poly.type
_entity_poly.pdbx_seq_one_letter_code
_entity_poly.pdbx_strand_id
1 'polypeptide(L)'
;HWRVRRLDPMDDETATFSDDAYEKRTESLLAVDEHVGRIADLLRKRGALDGTMVMYTSDNGFQLGQHRLRIDKRQPYEHDVRVPFVVSGPGFPMGTTSDAIVLNV
;
A
#
# COMPACT_ATOMS: atom_id res chain seq x y z
N HIS A 1 16.30 13.62 9.21
CA HIS A 1 16.41 14.09 7.81
C HIS A 1 16.55 15.60 7.78
N TRP A 2 17.51 16.14 7.02
CA TRP A 2 17.79 17.58 6.92
C TRP A 2 16.61 18.38 6.37
N ARG A 3 15.82 17.78 5.47
CA ARG A 3 14.65 18.41 4.87
C ARG A 3 13.59 18.72 5.92
N VAL A 4 13.22 17.74 6.74
CA VAL A 4 12.19 17.86 7.80
C VAL A 4 12.58 18.87 8.88
N ARG A 5 13.87 19.02 9.21
CA ARG A 5 14.35 19.95 10.25
C ARG A 5 14.11 21.42 9.89
N ARG A 6 14.02 21.73 8.59
CA ARG A 6 13.85 23.10 8.07
C ARG A 6 12.40 23.44 7.71
N LEU A 7 11.48 22.49 7.90
CA LEU A 7 10.06 22.75 7.65
C LEU A 7 9.49 23.52 8.83
N ASP A 8 8.71 24.53 8.51
CA ASP A 8 7.81 25.18 9.45
C ASP A 8 6.70 24.18 9.90
N PRO A 9 5.98 24.49 10.99
CA PRO A 9 4.72 23.79 11.28
C PRO A 9 3.82 23.77 10.04
N MET A 10 3.08 22.66 9.86
CA MET A 10 2.13 22.53 8.75
C MET A 10 0.99 23.53 8.95
N ASP A 11 0.64 24.29 7.91
CA ASP A 11 -0.52 25.19 7.92
C ASP A 11 -1.84 24.43 7.78
N ASP A 12 -2.93 25.08 8.18
CA ASP A 12 -4.28 24.49 8.21
C ASP A 12 -4.77 24.07 6.81
N GLU A 13 -4.36 24.79 5.77
CA GLU A 13 -4.72 24.47 4.38
C GLU A 13 -4.07 23.15 3.95
N THR A 14 -2.78 22.98 4.22
CA THR A 14 -2.03 21.76 3.91
C THR A 14 -2.52 20.58 4.75
N ALA A 15 -2.89 20.82 6.01
CA ALA A 15 -3.47 19.80 6.88
C ALA A 15 -4.82 19.32 6.32
N THR A 16 -5.74 20.24 6.03
CA THR A 16 -7.06 19.93 5.45
C THR A 16 -6.92 19.19 4.11
N PHE A 17 -6.00 19.61 3.25
CA PHE A 17 -5.74 18.92 1.98
C PHE A 17 -5.21 17.49 2.20
N SER A 18 -4.36 17.29 3.21
CA SER A 18 -3.82 15.98 3.55
C SER A 18 -4.90 15.03 4.07
N ASP A 19 -5.83 15.55 4.88
CA ASP A 19 -6.97 14.79 5.40
C ASP A 19 -7.93 14.37 4.27
N ASP A 20 -8.31 15.30 3.38
CA ASP A 20 -9.14 15.00 2.20
C ASP A 20 -8.48 13.96 1.28
N ALA A 21 -7.17 14.07 1.06
CA ALA A 21 -6.43 13.08 0.29
C ALA A 21 -6.38 11.70 0.97
N TYR A 22 -6.30 11.67 2.30
CA TYR A 22 -6.34 10.42 3.08
C TYR A 22 -7.70 9.72 2.96
N GLU A 23 -8.79 10.47 3.09
CA GLU A 23 -10.15 9.96 2.93
C GLU A 23 -10.35 9.37 1.53
N LYS A 24 -10.07 10.15 0.48
CA LYS A 24 -10.19 9.69 -0.92
C LYS A 24 -9.33 8.48 -1.25
N ARG A 25 -8.13 8.41 -0.66
CA ARG A 25 -7.25 7.24 -0.83
C ARG A 25 -7.85 6.00 -0.16
N THR A 26 -8.48 6.16 0.99
CA THR A 26 -9.17 5.06 1.70
C THR A 26 -10.38 4.57 0.92
N GLU A 27 -11.17 5.48 0.35
CA GLU A 27 -12.29 5.14 -0.54
C GLU A 27 -11.81 4.37 -1.78
N SER A 28 -10.72 4.83 -2.40
CA SER A 28 -10.10 4.15 -3.54
C SER A 28 -9.59 2.75 -3.16
N LEU A 29 -9.00 2.60 -1.97
CA LEU A 29 -8.53 1.30 -1.48
C LEU A 29 -9.69 0.32 -1.26
N LEU A 30 -10.84 0.79 -0.76
CA LEU A 30 -12.04 -0.03 -0.62
C LEU A 30 -12.50 -0.57 -1.97
N ALA A 31 -12.55 0.27 -3.00
CA ALA A 31 -12.91 -0.17 -4.35
C ALA A 31 -11.92 -1.21 -4.90
N VAL A 32 -10.62 -1.06 -4.64
CA VAL A 32 -9.59 -2.04 -5.01
C VAL A 32 -9.80 -3.37 -4.29
N ASP A 33 -10.08 -3.36 -2.99
CA ASP A 33 -10.35 -4.57 -2.19
C ASP A 33 -11.55 -5.35 -2.75
N GLU A 34 -12.66 -4.66 -3.03
CA GLU A 34 -13.83 -5.25 -3.67
C GLU A 34 -13.48 -5.89 -5.02
N HIS A 35 -12.61 -5.26 -5.81
CA HIS A 35 -12.19 -5.79 -7.11
C HIS A 35 -11.31 -7.04 -6.97
N VAL A 36 -10.40 -7.06 -6.00
CA VAL A 36 -9.61 -8.26 -5.68
C VAL A 36 -10.54 -9.42 -5.27
N GLY A 37 -11.54 -9.14 -4.42
CA GLY A 37 -12.56 -10.12 -4.04
C GLY A 37 -13.31 -10.69 -5.24
N ARG A 38 -13.75 -9.83 -6.17
CA ARG A 38 -14.45 -10.26 -7.40
C ARG A 38 -13.58 -11.16 -8.29
N ILE A 39 -12.29 -10.87 -8.42
CA ILE A 39 -11.36 -11.71 -9.19
C ILE A 39 -11.21 -13.08 -8.53
N ALA A 40 -10.99 -13.11 -7.20
CA ALA A 40 -10.86 -14.35 -6.45
C ALA A 40 -12.14 -15.21 -6.54
N ASP A 41 -13.32 -14.59 -6.43
CA ASP A 41 -14.61 -15.25 -6.59
C ASP A 41 -14.81 -15.83 -7.98
N LEU A 42 -14.38 -15.11 -9.02
CA LEU A 42 -14.45 -15.58 -10.40
C LEU A 42 -13.57 -16.82 -10.60
N LEU A 43 -12.33 -16.80 -10.08
CA LEU A 43 -11.42 -17.95 -10.11
C LEU A 43 -12.02 -19.14 -9.37
N ARG A 44 -12.63 -18.91 -8.19
CA ARG A 44 -13.30 -19.96 -7.41
C ARG A 44 -14.47 -20.57 -8.16
N LYS A 45 -15.35 -19.76 -8.75
CA LYS A 45 -16.50 -20.22 -9.55
C LYS A 45 -16.09 -21.05 -10.77
N ARG A 46 -14.90 -20.80 -11.32
CA ARG A 46 -14.33 -21.56 -12.44
C ARG A 46 -13.53 -22.80 -12.01
N GLY A 47 -13.42 -23.07 -10.70
CA GLY A 47 -12.59 -24.17 -10.18
C GLY A 47 -11.08 -23.97 -10.43
N ALA A 48 -10.64 -22.73 -10.68
CA ALA A 48 -9.26 -22.43 -11.07
C ALA A 48 -8.42 -21.86 -9.91
N LEU A 49 -9.05 -21.44 -8.81
CA LEU A 49 -8.37 -20.76 -7.71
C LEU A 49 -7.28 -21.63 -7.07
N ASP A 50 -7.56 -22.92 -6.84
CA ASP A 50 -6.63 -23.84 -6.14
C ASP A 50 -5.33 -24.09 -6.91
N GLY A 51 -5.36 -23.95 -8.24
CA GLY A 51 -4.20 -24.06 -9.11
C GLY A 51 -3.52 -22.73 -9.43
N THR A 52 -4.02 -21.61 -8.89
CA THR A 52 -3.54 -20.27 -9.22
C THR A 52 -2.69 -19.68 -8.10
N MET A 53 -1.50 -19.21 -8.44
CA MET A 53 -0.72 -18.35 -7.55
C MET A 53 -1.19 -16.90 -7.70
N VAL A 54 -1.61 -16.29 -6.60
CA VAL A 54 -1.99 -14.88 -6.50
C VAL A 54 -0.91 -14.14 -5.74
N MET A 55 -0.39 -13.08 -6.34
CA MET A 55 0.55 -12.16 -5.71
C MET A 55 -0.09 -10.76 -5.65
N TYR A 56 -0.03 -10.14 -4.48
CA TYR A 56 -0.50 -8.77 -4.25
C TYR A 56 0.66 -7.92 -3.74
N THR A 57 0.92 -6.81 -4.44
CA THR A 57 1.99 -5.86 -4.08
C THR A 57 1.71 -4.46 -4.63
N SER A 58 2.64 -3.53 -4.41
CA SER A 58 2.57 -2.14 -4.88
C SER A 58 3.96 -1.66 -5.35
N ASP A 59 4.00 -0.61 -6.15
CA ASP A 59 5.23 -0.01 -6.67
C ASP A 59 5.99 0.79 -5.60
N ASN A 60 5.25 1.46 -4.72
CA ASN A 60 5.77 2.30 -3.63
C ASN A 60 4.69 2.57 -2.59
N GLY A 61 5.14 3.02 -1.43
CA GLY A 61 4.27 3.69 -0.46
C GLY A 61 3.86 5.09 -0.93
N PHE A 62 3.22 5.84 -0.03
CA PHE A 62 2.76 7.20 -0.29
C PHE A 62 2.62 7.98 1.02
N GLN A 63 3.32 9.12 1.13
CA GLN A 63 3.13 10.06 2.24
C GLN A 63 1.95 11.00 2.01
N LEU A 64 1.25 11.28 3.09
CA LEU A 64 0.06 12.13 3.16
C LEU A 64 0.18 13.16 4.29
N GLY A 65 1.37 13.71 4.54
CA GLY A 65 1.57 14.69 5.62
C GLY A 65 2.55 14.28 6.72
N GLN A 66 3.00 13.01 6.73
CA GLN A 66 3.95 12.51 7.72
C GLN A 66 5.20 13.40 7.78
N HIS A 67 5.67 13.68 8.99
CA HIS A 67 6.81 14.58 9.22
C HIS A 67 6.67 16.00 8.66
N ARG A 68 5.42 16.50 8.49
CA ARG A 68 5.11 17.81 7.89
C ARG A 68 5.48 17.90 6.41
N LEU A 69 5.71 16.76 5.76
CA LEU A 69 6.02 16.72 4.34
C LEU A 69 4.72 16.75 3.54
N ARG A 70 4.72 17.52 2.45
CA ARG A 70 3.62 17.50 1.48
C ARG A 70 3.48 16.10 0.87
N ILE A 71 2.29 15.82 0.36
CA ILE A 71 1.96 14.59 -0.35
C ILE A 71 2.97 14.29 -1.45
N ASP A 72 3.59 13.11 -1.40
CA ASP A 72 4.64 12.67 -2.30
C ASP A 72 4.90 11.15 -2.13
N LYS A 73 5.93 10.62 -2.80
CA LYS A 73 6.43 9.24 -2.66
C LYS A 73 7.93 9.10 -2.91
N ARG A 74 8.71 10.12 -2.52
CA ARG A 74 10.11 10.30 -2.92
C ARG A 74 11.06 10.47 -1.75
N GLN A 75 10.65 10.08 -0.55
CA GLN A 75 11.45 10.13 0.66
C GLN A 75 11.86 8.72 1.12
N PRO A 76 13.01 8.57 1.79
CA PRO A 76 13.47 7.28 2.29
C PRO A 76 12.80 6.92 3.62
N TYR A 77 11.50 7.15 3.73
CA TYR A 77 10.73 6.86 4.94
C TYR A 77 9.85 5.64 4.74
N GLU A 78 9.54 4.96 5.84
CA GLU A 78 8.77 3.73 5.86
C GLU A 78 7.49 3.82 5.02
N HIS A 79 6.73 4.89 5.17
CA HIS A 79 5.47 5.10 4.45
C HIS A 79 5.62 5.33 2.95
N ASP A 80 6.82 5.63 2.45
CA ASP A 80 7.13 5.80 1.02
C ASP A 80 7.74 4.52 0.40
N VAL A 81 8.45 3.71 1.20
CA VAL A 81 9.22 2.56 0.70
C VAL A 81 8.61 1.20 1.06
N ARG A 82 7.87 1.10 2.17
CA ARG A 82 7.26 -0.15 2.62
C ARG A 82 5.96 -0.39 1.87
N VAL A 83 5.91 -1.48 1.09
CA VAL A 83 4.74 -1.92 0.33
C VAL A 83 4.25 -3.29 0.80
N PRO A 84 2.97 -3.63 0.58
CA PRO A 84 2.51 -4.99 0.79
C PRO A 84 3.24 -5.97 -0.15
N PHE A 85 3.51 -7.17 0.33
CA PHE A 85 3.95 -8.29 -0.49
C PHE A 85 3.33 -9.57 0.07
N VAL A 86 2.23 -10.00 -0.55
CA VAL A 86 1.46 -11.18 -0.13
C VAL A 86 1.40 -12.16 -1.29
N VAL A 87 1.65 -13.42 -1.00
CA VAL A 87 1.54 -14.53 -1.96
C VAL A 87 0.62 -15.60 -1.38
N SER A 88 -0.31 -16.09 -2.20
CA SER A 88 -1.22 -17.18 -1.86
C SER A 88 -1.36 -18.12 -3.06
N GLY A 89 -1.40 -19.43 -2.83
CA GLY A 89 -1.54 -20.42 -3.89
C GLY A 89 -0.73 -21.69 -3.63
N PRO A 90 -0.71 -22.62 -4.61
CA PRO A 90 -0.01 -23.89 -4.47
C PRO A 90 1.50 -23.68 -4.26
N GLY A 91 2.09 -24.46 -3.34
CA GLY A 91 3.53 -24.41 -3.05
C GLY A 91 3.95 -23.43 -1.95
N PHE A 92 3.03 -22.64 -1.39
CA PHE A 92 3.31 -21.73 -0.26
C PHE A 92 2.65 -22.22 1.04
N PRO A 93 3.33 -22.09 2.20
CA PRO A 93 2.74 -22.43 3.49
C PRO A 93 1.65 -21.41 3.88
N MET A 94 0.54 -21.89 4.43
CA MET A 94 -0.54 -21.03 4.91
C MET A 94 -0.16 -20.34 6.22
N GLY A 95 -0.62 -19.10 6.42
CA GLY A 95 -0.48 -18.37 7.68
C GLY A 95 0.96 -18.08 8.11
N THR A 96 1.91 -18.13 7.17
CA THR A 96 3.33 -17.87 7.44
C THR A 96 3.68 -16.42 7.08
N THR A 97 4.52 -15.79 7.91
CA THR A 97 5.10 -14.47 7.66
C THR A 97 6.62 -14.57 7.61
N SER A 98 7.27 -13.65 6.89
CA SER A 98 8.73 -13.55 6.82
C SER A 98 9.16 -12.10 7.02
N ASP A 99 10.20 -11.90 7.82
CA ASP A 99 10.84 -10.60 8.04
C ASP A 99 12.01 -10.36 7.08
N ALA A 100 12.18 -11.23 6.06
CA ALA A 100 13.20 -11.06 5.06
C ALA A 100 12.99 -9.75 4.27
N ILE A 101 14.08 -9.00 4.08
CA ILE A 101 14.07 -7.80 3.25
C ILE A 101 14.06 -8.23 1.78
N VAL A 102 13.09 -7.72 1.03
CA VAL A 102 12.93 -7.94 -0.41
C VAL A 102 12.88 -6.60 -1.16
N LEU A 103 13.19 -6.61 -2.45
CA LEU A 103 13.26 -5.44 -3.32
C LEU A 103 12.34 -5.62 -4.53
N ASN A 104 11.74 -4.52 -4.99
CA ASN A 104 11.10 -4.42 -6.29
C ASN A 104 12.14 -3.95 -7.32
N VAL A 105 12.79 -4.89 -8.00
CA VAL A 105 13.79 -4.60 -9.06
C VAL A 105 13.13 -4.63 -10.43
#